data_AF-A0A1W9I1U9-F1
#
_entry.id   AF-A0A1W9I1U9-F1
#
_cell.length_a   1.000
_cell.length_b   1.000
_cell.length_c   1.000
_cell.angle_alpha   90.00
_cell.angle_beta   90.00
_cell.angle_gamma   90.00
#
_symmetry.space_group_name_H-M   'P 1'
#
loop_
_entity.id
_entity.type
_entity.pdbx_description
1 polymer ?
#
loop_
_entity_poly.entity_id
_entity_poly.type
_entity_poly.pdbx_seq_one_letter_code
_entity_poly.pdbx_strand_id
1 'polypeptide(L)'
;MIPYSVYKVLHLVGILMIFLSIGARLARVEARVLPTYITGLICALVGGFGLLARIGVPHGGMPAWAVFKVAIWIVFASVLFIASHKPGWAKFIWPLVIFLGATATYLAGNKPF
;
A
#
# COMPACT_ATOMS: atom_id res chain seq x y z
N MET A 1 -23.47 10.63 1.25
CA MET A 1 -22.02 10.57 1.57
C MET A 1 -21.53 9.12 1.46
N ILE A 2 -20.37 8.85 0.82
CA ILE A 2 -19.88 7.48 0.56
C ILE A 2 -19.52 6.77 1.90
N PRO A 3 -20.02 5.54 2.18
CA PRO A 3 -19.78 4.85 3.45
C PRO A 3 -18.30 4.53 3.75
N TYR A 4 -17.95 4.42 5.03
CA TYR A 4 -16.60 4.00 5.48
C TYR A 4 -16.20 2.64 4.90
N SER A 5 -17.14 1.69 4.83
CA SER A 5 -16.90 0.34 4.30
C SER A 5 -16.43 0.35 2.84
N VAL A 6 -16.94 1.27 2.02
CA VAL A 6 -16.52 1.39 0.61
C VAL A 6 -15.05 1.80 0.53
N TYR A 7 -14.62 2.80 1.30
CA TYR A 7 -13.22 3.19 1.35
C TYR A 7 -12.33 2.07 1.92
N LYS A 8 -12.83 1.30 2.88
CA LYS A 8 -12.11 0.15 3.45
C LYS A 8 -11.86 -0.93 2.41
N VAL A 9 -12.90 -1.30 1.66
CA VAL A 9 -12.80 -2.28 0.57
C VAL A 9 -11.86 -1.75 -0.52
N LEU A 10 -12.03 -0.50 -0.95
CA LEU A 10 -11.17 0.12 -1.97
C LEU A 10 -9.70 0.11 -1.55
N HIS A 11 -9.40 0.48 -0.29
CA HIS A 11 -8.06 0.47 0.25
C HIS A 11 -7.45 -0.94 0.25
N LEU A 12 -8.18 -1.93 0.77
CA LEU A 12 -7.70 -3.30 0.90
C LEU A 12 -7.53 -3.97 -0.48
N VAL A 13 -8.46 -3.78 -1.40
CA VAL A 13 -8.33 -4.28 -2.78
C VAL A 13 -7.09 -3.66 -3.44
N GLY A 14 -6.86 -2.36 -3.26
CA GLY A 14 -5.66 -1.70 -3.75
C GLY A 14 -4.37 -2.32 -3.20
N ILE A 15 -4.34 -2.62 -1.90
CA ILE A 15 -3.22 -3.31 -1.26
C ILE A 15 -3.00 -4.69 -1.87
N LEU A 16 -4.05 -5.50 -2.01
CA LEU A 16 -3.94 -6.84 -2.61
C LEU A 16 -3.38 -6.78 -4.03
N MET A 17 -3.79 -5.80 -4.84
CA MET A 17 -3.25 -5.57 -6.18
C MET A 17 -1.76 -5.23 -6.16
N ILE A 18 -1.31 -4.39 -5.22
CA ILE A 18 0.11 -4.04 -5.06
C ILE A 18 0.94 -5.30 -4.74
N PHE A 19 0.52 -6.07 -3.74
CA PHE A 19 1.22 -7.30 -3.32
C PHE A 19 1.24 -8.34 -4.43
N LEU A 20 0.11 -8.54 -5.11
CA LEU A 20 -0.01 -9.46 -6.25
C LEU A 20 0.94 -9.07 -7.38
N SER A 21 0.98 -7.79 -7.76
CA SER A 21 1.86 -7.31 -8.83
C SER A 21 3.35 -7.41 -8.48
N ILE A 22 3.74 -7.13 -7.24
CA ILE A 22 5.14 -7.30 -6.80
C ILE A 22 5.50 -8.78 -6.82
N GLY A 23 4.66 -9.65 -6.24
CA GLY A 23 4.87 -11.10 -6.25
C GLY A 23 5.00 -11.66 -7.66
N ALA A 24 4.08 -11.28 -8.56
CA ALA A 24 4.13 -11.66 -9.97
C ALA A 24 5.41 -11.19 -10.65
N ARG A 25 5.88 -9.96 -10.38
CA ARG A 25 7.14 -9.45 -10.94
C ARG A 25 8.35 -10.23 -10.44
N LEU A 26 8.41 -10.53 -9.14
CA LEU A 26 9.53 -11.28 -8.54
C LEU A 26 9.56 -12.73 -9.02
N ALA A 27 8.39 -13.35 -9.19
CA ALA A 27 8.23 -14.71 -9.71
C ALA A 27 8.28 -14.79 -11.25
N ARG A 28 8.46 -13.65 -11.95
CA ARG A 28 8.52 -13.54 -13.41
C ARG A 28 7.29 -14.10 -14.13
N VAL A 29 6.11 -13.90 -13.55
CA VAL A 29 4.83 -14.29 -14.17
C VAL A 29 4.46 -13.31 -15.29
N GLU A 30 4.09 -13.81 -16.46
CA GLU A 30 3.54 -13.01 -17.56
C GLU A 30 2.09 -12.60 -17.26
N ALA A 31 1.90 -11.35 -16.83
CA ALA A 31 0.60 -10.80 -16.51
C ALA A 31 0.59 -9.28 -16.72
N ARG A 32 -0.58 -8.65 -16.57
CA ARG A 32 -0.76 -7.18 -16.60
C ARG A 32 -0.23 -6.51 -15.31
N VAL A 33 1.03 -6.77 -14.97
CA VAL A 33 1.64 -6.41 -13.68
C VAL A 33 1.62 -4.90 -13.42
N LEU A 34 2.09 -4.10 -14.39
CA LEU A 34 2.23 -2.65 -14.20
C LEU A 34 0.86 -1.94 -14.11
N PRO A 35 -0.12 -2.20 -15.00
CA PRO A 35 -1.46 -1.63 -14.83
C PRO A 35 -2.12 -2.01 -13.50
N THR A 36 -2.08 -3.29 -13.12
CA THR A 36 -2.63 -3.76 -11.84
C THR A 36 -1.97 -3.05 -10.65
N TYR A 37 -0.66 -2.84 -10.72
CA TYR A 37 0.08 -2.18 -9.65
C TYR A 37 -0.28 -0.70 -9.50
N ILE A 38 -0.32 0.04 -10.62
CA ILE A 38 -0.65 1.47 -10.61
C ILE A 38 -2.09 1.67 -10.11
N THR A 39 -3.04 0.89 -10.62
CA THR A 39 -4.43 0.91 -10.14
C THR A 39 -4.49 0.56 -8.65
N GLY A 40 -3.71 -0.43 -8.22
CA GLY A 40 -3.59 -0.81 -6.81
C GLY A 40 -3.13 0.34 -5.92
N LEU A 41 -2.09 1.07 -6.31
CA LEU A 41 -1.60 2.26 -5.60
C LEU A 41 -2.65 3.37 -5.51
N ILE A 42 -3.35 3.64 -6.61
CA ILE A 42 -4.41 4.66 -6.64
C ILE A 42 -5.55 4.25 -5.71
N CYS A 43 -6.05 3.01 -5.81
CA CYS A 43 -7.11 2.50 -4.93
C CYS A 43 -6.68 2.50 -3.46
N ALA A 44 -5.45 2.10 -3.16
CA ALA A 44 -4.91 2.12 -1.81
C ALA A 44 -4.87 3.55 -1.25
N LEU A 45 -4.34 4.53 -2.00
CA LEU A 45 -4.25 5.90 -1.51
C LEU A 45 -5.62 6.56 -1.37
N VAL A 46 -6.49 6.46 -2.40
CA VAL A 46 -7.84 7.05 -2.37
C VAL A 46 -8.68 6.43 -1.26
N GLY A 47 -8.64 5.10 -1.12
CA GLY A 47 -9.30 4.40 -0.02
C GLY A 47 -8.75 4.82 1.35
N GLY A 48 -7.42 4.90 1.49
CA GLY A 48 -6.75 5.28 2.73
C GLY A 48 -7.10 6.69 3.20
N PHE A 49 -7.02 7.69 2.32
CA PHE A 49 -7.41 9.07 2.66
C PHE A 49 -8.92 9.20 2.91
N GLY A 50 -9.75 8.46 2.17
CA GLY A 50 -11.19 8.40 2.44
C GLY A 50 -11.52 7.83 3.83
N LEU A 51 -10.79 6.82 4.29
CA LEU A 51 -10.90 6.30 5.65
C LEU A 51 -10.51 7.35 6.70
N LEU A 52 -9.42 8.09 6.47
CA LEU A 52 -8.97 9.17 7.36
C LEU A 52 -10.03 10.28 7.49
N ALA A 53 -10.63 10.69 6.38
CA ALA A 53 -11.71 11.67 6.38
C ALA A 53 -12.94 11.17 7.16
N ARG A 54 -13.26 9.88 7.09
CA ARG A 54 -14.43 9.29 7.76
C ARG A 54 -14.25 9.12 9.27
N ILE A 55 -13.02 9.00 9.76
CA ILE A 55 -12.74 8.96 11.21
C ILE A 55 -12.43 10.34 11.78
N GLY A 56 -12.64 11.42 11.00
CA GLY A 56 -12.51 12.80 11.47
C GLY A 56 -11.08 13.29 11.63
N VAL A 57 -10.09 12.71 10.93
CA VAL A 57 -8.72 13.24 10.96
C VAL A 57 -8.70 14.63 10.28
N PRO A 58 -8.24 15.70 10.97
CA PRO A 58 -8.23 17.04 10.41
C PRO A 58 -7.31 17.18 9.20
N HIS A 59 -7.73 17.98 8.21
CA HIS A 59 -6.86 18.41 7.12
C HIS A 59 -5.76 19.32 7.69
N GLY A 60 -4.53 18.80 7.83
CA GLY A 60 -3.36 19.53 8.34
C GLY A 60 -2.83 19.08 9.71
N GLY A 61 -3.57 18.22 10.42
CA GLY A 61 -3.18 17.65 11.72
C GLY A 61 -3.14 16.13 11.70
N MET A 62 -2.56 15.53 10.65
CA MET A 62 -2.54 14.08 10.51
C MET A 62 -1.73 13.46 11.66
N PRO A 63 -2.29 12.51 12.41
CA PRO A 63 -1.55 11.85 13.48
C PRO A 63 -0.34 11.13 12.91
N ALA A 64 0.72 11.02 13.71
CA ALA A 64 2.00 10.53 13.20
C ALA A 64 1.89 9.10 12.66
N TRP A 65 1.03 8.22 13.23
CA TRP A 65 0.79 6.88 12.66
C TRP A 65 0.31 6.91 11.21
N ALA A 66 -0.49 7.93 10.84
CA ALA A 66 -1.02 8.07 9.49
C ALA A 66 0.06 8.57 8.52
N VAL A 67 0.89 9.52 8.97
CA VAL A 67 2.05 10.01 8.21
C VAL A 67 3.03 8.88 7.93
N PHE A 68 3.35 8.06 8.94
CA PHE A 68 4.20 6.88 8.78
C PHE A 68 3.63 5.88 7.77
N LYS A 69 2.31 5.66 7.77
CA LYS A 69 1.67 4.82 6.74
C LYS A 69 1.81 5.40 5.33
N VAL A 70 1.68 6.72 5.17
CA VAL A 70 1.91 7.37 3.87
C VAL A 70 3.35 7.16 3.41
N ALA A 71 4.33 7.29 4.30
CA ALA A 71 5.73 6.99 3.99
C ALA A 71 5.91 5.54 3.52
N ILE A 72 5.25 4.56 4.17
CA ILE A 72 5.26 3.16 3.72
C ILE A 72 4.69 3.03 2.29
N TRP A 73 3.58 3.69 1.98
CA TRP A 73 3.01 3.63 0.63
C TRP A 73 3.89 4.29 -0.44
N ILE A 74 4.64 5.33 -0.10
CA ILE A 74 5.65 5.94 -0.98
C ILE A 74 6.79 4.95 -1.25
N VAL A 75 7.26 4.24 -0.22
CA VAL A 75 8.25 3.16 -0.41
C VAL A 75 7.66 2.12 -1.35
N PHE A 76 6.45 1.63 -1.09
CA PHE A 76 5.76 0.69 -1.97
C PHE A 76 5.75 1.19 -3.40
N ALA A 77 5.38 2.44 -3.69
CA ALA A 77 5.34 3.00 -5.05
C ALA A 77 6.62 2.78 -5.86
N SER A 78 7.79 2.82 -5.21
CA SER A 78 9.09 2.59 -5.86
C SER A 78 9.49 1.11 -6.02
N VAL A 79 8.89 0.19 -5.24
CA VAL A 79 9.34 -1.22 -5.17
C VAL A 79 9.23 -1.93 -6.52
N LEU A 80 8.14 -1.74 -7.27
CA LEU A 80 7.98 -2.44 -8.55
C LEU A 80 9.05 -2.02 -9.57
N PHE A 81 9.47 -0.74 -9.55
CA PHE A 81 10.56 -0.27 -10.39
C PHE A 81 11.85 -1.01 -10.06
N ILE A 82 12.20 -1.10 -8.77
CA ILE A 82 13.41 -1.82 -8.31
C ILE A 82 13.33 -3.31 -8.67
N ALA A 83 12.18 -3.95 -8.41
CA ALA A 83 11.95 -5.35 -8.75
C ALA A 83 12.09 -5.64 -10.25
N SER A 84 11.75 -4.68 -11.10
CA SER A 84 11.83 -4.81 -12.56
C SER A 84 13.24 -4.63 -13.11
N HIS A 85 14.09 -3.84 -12.44
CA HIS A 85 15.42 -3.48 -12.94
C HIS A 85 16.57 -4.16 -12.17
N LYS A 86 16.30 -4.74 -10.99
CA LYS A 86 17.30 -5.42 -10.16
C LYS A 86 16.84 -6.81 -9.71
N PRO A 87 16.83 -7.82 -10.60
CA PRO A 87 16.33 -9.17 -10.27
C PRO A 87 17.03 -9.83 -9.07
N GLY A 88 18.33 -9.56 -8.86
CA GLY A 88 19.09 -10.09 -7.71
C GLY A 88 18.63 -9.56 -6.35
N TRP A 89 17.78 -8.53 -6.32
CA TRP A 89 17.21 -7.97 -5.10
C TRP A 89 15.96 -8.69 -4.62
N ALA A 90 15.45 -9.68 -5.36
CA ALA A 90 14.23 -10.42 -5.00
C ALA A 90 14.27 -10.98 -3.57
N LYS A 91 15.42 -11.53 -3.14
CA LYS A 91 15.64 -12.06 -1.78
C LYS A 91 15.49 -11.03 -0.66
N PHE A 92 15.68 -9.74 -0.98
CA PHE A 92 15.50 -8.64 -0.03
C PHE A 92 14.12 -8.02 -0.14
N ILE A 93 13.60 -7.84 -1.37
CA ILE A 93 12.29 -7.25 -1.62
C ILE A 93 11.18 -8.12 -1.00
N TRP A 94 11.29 -9.45 -1.13
CA TRP A 94 10.26 -10.38 -0.66
C TRP A 94 9.95 -10.25 0.85
N PRO A 95 10.92 -10.37 1.77
CA PRO A 95 10.65 -10.15 3.19
C PRO A 95 10.35 -8.67 3.50
N LEU A 96 10.95 -7.72 2.76
CA LEU A 96 10.72 -6.29 2.97
C LEU A 96 9.25 -5.91 2.76
N VAL A 97 8.61 -6.38 1.69
CA VAL A 97 7.20 -6.03 1.43
C VAL A 97 6.26 -6.63 2.46
N ILE A 98 6.56 -7.83 2.98
CA ILE A 98 5.80 -8.43 4.09
C ILE A 98 5.98 -7.60 5.35
N PHE A 99 7.21 -7.23 5.69
CA PHE A 99 7.52 -6.41 6.86
C PHE A 99 6.82 -5.05 6.80
N LEU A 100 6.89 -4.35 5.67
CA LEU A 100 6.22 -3.07 5.45
C LEU A 100 4.69 -3.20 5.55
N GLY A 101 4.11 -4.26 4.96
CA GLY A 101 2.68 -4.55 5.05
C GLY A 101 2.21 -4.84 6.48
N ALA A 102 2.98 -5.64 7.22
CA ALA A 102 2.72 -5.95 8.62
C ALA A 102 2.79 -4.67 9.48
N THR A 103 3.81 -3.83 9.27
CA THR A 103 3.97 -2.55 9.95
C THR A 103 2.80 -1.62 9.66
N ALA A 104 2.39 -1.48 8.38
CA ALA A 104 1.25 -0.65 7.99
C ALA A 104 -0.07 -1.14 8.62
N THR A 105 -0.25 -2.46 8.73
CA THR A 105 -1.39 -3.09 9.41
C THR A 105 -1.38 -2.80 10.91
N TYR A 106 -0.23 -2.97 11.56
CA TYR A 106 -0.04 -2.66 12.98
C TYR A 106 -0.37 -1.20 13.30
N LEU A 107 0.16 -0.25 12.51
CA LEU A 107 -0.13 1.18 12.66
C LEU A 107 -1.62 1.49 12.49
N ALA A 108 -2.29 0.84 11.55
CA ALA A 108 -3.71 1.06 11.30
C ALA A 108 -4.61 0.54 12.45
N GLY A 109 -4.23 -0.60 13.05
CA GLY A 109 -4.99 -1.23 14.12
C GLY A 109 -4.78 -0.56 15.48
N ASN A 110 -3.53 -0.21 15.81
CA ASN A 110 -3.17 0.27 17.15
C ASN A 110 -3.14 1.78 17.27
N LYS A 111 -2.90 2.51 16.17
CA LYS A 111 -2.80 3.99 16.15
C LYS A 111 -1.96 4.56 17.31
N PRO A 112 -0.73 4.06 17.52
CA PRO A 112 -0.01 4.25 18.79
C PRO A 112 0.50 5.68 19.07
N PHE A 113 0.46 6.59 18.09
CA PHE A 113 0.95 7.97 18.20
C PHE A 113 0.36 8.90 17.12
#